data_AF-A0A350PF49-F1
#
_entry.id   AF-A0A350PF49-F1
#
_cell.length_a   1.000
_cell.length_b   1.000
_cell.length_c   1.000
_cell.angle_alpha   90.00
_cell.angle_beta   90.00
_cell.angle_gamma   90.00
#
_symmetry.space_group_name_H-M   'P 1'
#
loop_
_entity.id
_entity.type
_entity.pdbx_description
1 polymer ?
#
loop_
_entity_poly.entity_id
_entity_poly.type
_entity_poly.pdbx_seq_one_letter_code
_entity_poly.pdbx_strand_id
1 'polypeptide(L)' 'MEIPLNFSSKLYHSTKPEIWTGRTDSKSDFDQFRYHQAVHCIDLKDISTGNQTVLLGFASDIGVQRNGGRVGAA' A
#
# COMPACT_ATOMS: atom_id res chain seq x y z
N MET A 1 -7.71 -21.17 -13.89
CA MET A 1 -6.52 -21.70 -13.19
C MET A 1 -6.01 -20.56 -12.34
N GLU A 2 -6.43 -20.49 -11.08
CA GLU A 2 -5.92 -19.48 -10.15
C GLU A 2 -4.53 -19.93 -9.71
N ILE A 3 -3.52 -19.13 -10.03
CA ILE A 3 -2.18 -19.32 -9.46
C ILE A 3 -2.29 -18.76 -8.03
N PRO A 4 -2.13 -19.57 -6.97
CA PRO A 4 -2.12 -19.04 -5.63
C PRO A 4 -0.91 -18.10 -5.50
N LEU A 5 -1.19 -16.82 -5.21
CA LEU A 5 -0.16 -15.85 -4.89
C LEU A 5 0.58 -16.33 -3.63
N ASN A 6 1.81 -16.80 -3.81
CA ASN A 6 2.65 -17.24 -2.72
C ASN A 6 3.25 -16.01 -2.00
N PHE A 7 2.53 -15.48 -1.01
CA PHE A 7 2.99 -14.39 -0.15
C PHE A 7 3.98 -14.82 0.96
N SER A 8 4.59 -16.01 0.85
CA SER A 8 5.65 -16.48 1.77
C SER A 8 6.98 -15.73 1.60
N SER A 9 7.03 -14.74 0.71
CA SER A 9 8.26 -14.00 0.40
C SER A 9 8.57 -12.93 1.45
N LYS A 10 9.86 -12.79 1.80
CA LYS A 10 10.43 -11.64 2.56
C LYS A 10 10.18 -10.27 1.92
N LEU A 11 9.53 -10.21 0.75
CA LEU A 11 9.36 -9.01 -0.07
C LEU A 11 8.07 -8.25 0.21
N TYR A 12 7.12 -8.87 0.90
CA TYR A 12 5.87 -8.22 1.31
C TYR A 12 5.86 -7.99 2.82
N HIS A 13 5.44 -6.80 3.20
CA HIS A 13 5.09 -6.46 4.58
C HIS A 13 3.76 -5.70 4.58
N SER A 14 2.86 -6.06 5.50
CA SER A 14 1.64 -5.29 5.73
C SER A 14 1.98 -3.93 6.33
N THR A 15 1.18 -2.92 5.99
CA THR A 15 1.30 -1.59 6.60
C THR A 15 0.78 -1.66 8.03
N LYS A 16 1.55 -1.10 8.96
CA LYS A 16 1.13 -0.91 10.35
C LYS A 16 0.08 0.21 10.45
N PRO A 17 -1.15 -0.03 10.92
CA PRO A 17 -2.18 1.01 10.95
C PRO A 17 -1.77 2.26 11.75
N GLU A 18 -0.95 2.10 12.77
CA GLU A 18 -0.48 3.18 13.63
C GLU A 18 0.45 4.19 12.93
N ILE A 19 1.09 3.82 11.81
CA ILE A 19 1.90 4.77 11.02
C ILE A 19 1.05 5.50 9.98
N TRP A 20 -0.13 4.99 9.63
CA TRP A 20 -1.03 5.57 8.64
C TRP A 20 -1.87 6.68 9.29
N THR A 21 -1.22 7.81 9.53
CA THR A 21 -1.80 8.95 10.24
C THR A 21 -1.55 10.24 9.48
N GLY A 22 -2.33 11.27 9.80
CA GLY A 22 -2.22 12.57 9.16
C GLY A 22 -3.11 13.62 9.82
N ARG A 23 -3.07 14.83 9.27
CA ARG A 23 -3.94 15.93 9.71
C ARG A 23 -5.40 15.59 9.41
N THR A 24 -6.25 15.70 10.42
CA THR A 24 -7.69 15.44 10.29
C THR A 24 -8.43 16.77 10.22
N ASP A 25 -9.10 17.03 9.10
CA ASP A 25 -9.79 18.31 8.84
C ASP A 25 -11.23 18.27 9.35
N SER A 26 -11.88 17.12 9.23
CA SER A 26 -13.21 16.86 9.79
C SER A 26 -13.33 15.42 10.25
N LYS A 27 -14.13 15.20 11.30
CA LYS A 27 -14.47 13.86 11.81
C LYS A 27 -15.79 13.32 11.25
N SER A 28 -16.58 14.17 10.60
CA SER A 28 -17.94 13.84 10.18
C SER A 28 -18.26 14.20 8.73
N ASP A 29 -17.56 15.19 8.16
CA ASP A 29 -17.76 15.60 6.77
C ASP A 29 -16.82 14.81 5.85
N PHE A 30 -17.40 13.90 5.08
CA PHE A 30 -16.68 12.99 4.20
C PHE A 30 -15.89 13.72 3.11
N ASP A 31 -16.40 14.84 2.59
CA ASP A 31 -15.72 15.61 1.53
C ASP A 31 -14.42 16.27 2.03
N GLN A 32 -14.24 16.34 3.36
CA GLN A 32 -13.04 16.84 4.01
C GLN A 32 -12.10 15.72 4.49
N PHE A 33 -12.42 14.45 4.22
CA PHE A 33 -11.58 13.34 4.66
C PHE A 33 -10.26 13.31 3.88
N ARG A 34 -9.18 13.05 4.60
CA ARG A 34 -7.88 12.76 4.00
C ARG A 34 -7.71 11.25 3.79
N TYR A 35 -6.74 10.85 2.96
CA TYR A 35 -6.52 9.43 2.63
C TYR A 35 -6.37 8.53 3.87
N HIS A 36 -5.78 9.01 4.97
CA HIS A 36 -5.65 8.23 6.21
C HIS A 36 -6.98 7.96 6.92
N GLN A 37 -8.04 8.71 6.59
CA GLN A 37 -9.40 8.49 7.11
C GLN A 37 -10.23 7.55 6.23
N ALA A 38 -10.00 7.58 4.91
CA ALA A 38 -10.81 6.85 3.94
C ALA A 38 -10.20 5.51 3.51
N VAL A 39 -8.87 5.37 3.55
CA VAL A 39 -8.16 4.15 3.15
C VAL A 39 -7.81 3.33 4.38
N HIS A 40 -8.22 2.07 4.39
CA HIS A 40 -7.94 1.14 5.48
C HIS A 40 -6.74 0.25 5.13
N CYS A 41 -5.85 0.04 6.11
CA CYS A 41 -4.77 -0.92 5.97
C CYS A 41 -5.34 -2.33 5.94
N ILE A 42 -4.92 -3.11 4.96
CA ILE A 42 -5.31 -4.52 4.80
C ILE A 42 -4.05 -5.38 4.68
N ASP A 43 -4.15 -6.65 5.06
CA ASP A 43 -3.12 -7.64 4.75
C ASP A 43 -3.47 -8.32 3.42
N LEU A 44 -2.54 -8.37 2.46
CA LEU A 44 -2.69 -9.12 1.21
C LEU A 44 -2.98 -10.62 1.44
N LYS A 45 -2.61 -11.16 2.61
CA LYS A 45 -2.93 -12.53 3.02
C LYS A 45 -4.40 -12.72 3.38
N ASP A 46 -5.10 -11.63 3.74
CA ASP A 46 -6.47 -11.62 4.23
C ASP A 46 -7.41 -10.80 3.31
N ILE A 47 -7.13 -10.80 2.01
CA ILE A 47 -7.97 -10.11 1.03
C ILE A 47 -9.31 -10.83 0.83
N SER A 48 -10.40 -10.07 0.88
CA SER A 48 -11.73 -10.58 0.57
C SER A 48 -11.91 -10.90 -0.92
N THR A 49 -12.79 -11.85 -1.23
CA THR A 49 -13.13 -12.19 -2.61
C THR A 49 -14.05 -11.11 -3.18
N GLY A 50 -13.60 -10.45 -4.27
CA GLY A 50 -14.37 -9.41 -4.95
C GLY A 50 -13.50 -8.32 -5.57
N ASN A 51 -14.12 -7.43 -6.34
CA ASN A 51 -13.42 -6.31 -6.96
C ASN A 51 -13.14 -5.23 -5.92
N GLN A 52 -11.86 -5.00 -5.63
CA GLN A 52 -11.40 -3.98 -4.70
C GLN A 52 -10.36 -3.09 -5.38
N THR A 53 -10.37 -1.81 -5.01
CA THR A 53 -9.30 -0.89 -5.40
C THR A 53 -8.33 -0.80 -4.24
N VAL A 54 -7.04 -1.04 -4.50
CA VAL A 54 -5.99 -1.08 -3.47
C VAL A 54 -4.84 -0.17 -3.85
N LEU A 55 -4.16 0.39 -2.84
CA LEU A 55 -2.88 1.07 -2.99
C LEU A 55 -1.77 0.09 -2.58
N LEU A 56 -0.81 -0.13 -3.47
CA LEU A 56 0.32 -1.02 -3.23
C LEU A 56 1.63 -0.28 -3.47
N GLY A 57 2.48 -0.21 -2.45
CA GLY A 57 3.83 0.36 -2.56
C GLY A 57 4.79 -0.61 -3.22
N PHE A 58 5.68 -0.09 -4.07
CA PHE A 58 6.79 -0.84 -4.66
C PHE A 58 8.10 -0.09 -4.46
N ALA A 59 8.77 -0.39 -3.35
CA ALA A 59 10.06 0.20 -2.99
C ALA A 59 11.20 -0.51 -3.75
N SER A 60 11.62 0.03 -4.90
CA SER A 60 12.74 -0.54 -5.67
C SER A 60 13.53 0.47 -6.49
N ASP A 61 14.85 0.43 -6.33
CA ASP A 61 15.80 1.20 -7.14
C ASP A 61 16.51 0.37 -8.22
N ILE A 62 16.27 -0.95 -8.29
CA ILE A 62 17.04 -1.85 -9.17
C ILE A 62 16.88 -1.45 -10.64
N GLY A 63 15.68 -1.04 -11.05
CA GLY A 63 15.44 -0.53 -12.39
C GLY A 63 16.17 0.78 -12.67
N VAL A 64 16.19 1.69 -11.70
CA VAL A 64 16.89 2.99 -11.81
C VAL A 64 18.40 2.76 -11.94
N GLN A 65 18.98 1.92 -11.07
CA GLN A 65 20.41 1.59 -11.08
C GLN A 65 20.84 0.94 -12.40
N ARG A 66 20.07 -0.02 -12.91
CA ARG A 66 20.39 -0.73 -14.17
C ARG A 66 20.41 0.19 -15.39
N ASN A 67 19.63 1.27 -15.36
CA ASN A 67 19.56 2.25 -16.44
C ASN A 67 20.48 3.46 -16.23
N GLY A 68 21.39 3.40 -15.26
CA GLY A 68 22.35 4.49 -14.98
C GLY A 68 21.71 5.75 -14.38
N GLY A 69 20.50 5.62 -13.82
CA GLY A 69 19.83 6.72 -13.11
C GLY A 69 20.42 6.97 -11.72
N ARG A 70 19.94 8.04 -11.08
CA ARG A 70 20.24 8.35 -9.67
C ARG A 70 19.21 7.64 -8.78
N VAL A 71 19.67 6.76 -7.90
CA VAL A 71 18.82 6.01 -6.95
C VAL A 71 18.08 6.92 -5.96
N GLY A 72 16.99 6.43 -5.39
CA GLY A 72 16.14 7.14 -4.43
C GLY A 72 14.62 7.06 -4.71
N ALA A 73 14.20 6.15 -5.58
CA ALA A 73 12.78 5.88 -5.86
C ALA A 73 12.17 4.85 -4.90
N ALA A 74 13.02 4.03 -4.25
CA ALA A 74 12.60 3.09 -3.22
C ALA A 74 12.19 3.79 -1.91
#